data_AF-A0A2V1DRH5-F1
#
_entry.id   AF-A0A2V1DRH5-F1
#
_cell.length_a   1.000
_cell.length_b   1.000
_cell.length_c   1.000
_cell.angle_alpha   90.00
_cell.angle_beta   90.00
_cell.angle_gamma   90.00
#
_symmetry.space_group_name_H-M   'P 1'
#
loop_
_entity.id
_entity.type
_entity.pdbx_description
1 polymer ?
#
loop_
_entity_poly.entity_id
_entity_poly.type
_entity_poly.pdbx_seq_one_letter_code
_entity_poly.pdbx_strand_id
1 'polypeptide(L)'
;KKHFVASLKVLVGFSSIYYIIITLLKIFICTPIPKIWVHNLPGKCLNSNAIFIADCVIFLVTDFVILSLPLPVIWGLQMPVRHKINSSFALVIGAMHVPYPYILHPH
;
A
#
# COMPACT_ATOMS: atom_id res chain seq x y z
N LYS A 1 4.16 -22.49 13.82
CA LYS A 1 4.64 -22.19 12.44
C LYS A 1 3.51 -22.22 11.40
N LYS A 2 2.75 -23.32 11.26
CA LYS A 2 1.62 -23.44 10.31
C LYS A 2 0.53 -22.38 10.52
N HIS A 3 0.10 -22.20 11.78
CA HIS A 3 -0.91 -21.20 12.16
C HIS A 3 -0.46 -19.76 11.89
N PHE A 4 0.83 -19.46 12.05
CA PHE A 4 1.36 -18.13 11.79
C PHE A 4 1.30 -17.75 10.31
N VAL A 5 1.68 -18.68 9.43
CA VAL A 5 1.60 -18.48 7.97
C VAL A 5 0.15 -18.38 7.50
N ALA A 6 -0.76 -19.12 8.13
CA ALA A 6 -2.19 -19.00 7.85
C ALA A 6 -2.73 -17.61 8.24
N SER A 7 -2.41 -17.11 9.44
CA SER A 7 -2.82 -15.77 9.90
C SER A 7 -2.29 -14.66 8.98
N LEU A 8 -1.06 -14.78 8.50
CA LEU A 8 -0.47 -13.84 7.53
C LEU A 8 -1.23 -13.83 6.20
N LYS A 9 -1.50 -15.02 5.62
CA LYS A 9 -2.24 -15.12 4.35
C LYS A 9 -3.65 -14.55 4.46
N VAL A 10 -4.32 -14.77 5.58
CA VAL A 10 -5.65 -14.21 5.85
C VAL A 10 -5.60 -12.70 5.95
N LEU A 11 -4.61 -12.13 6.66
CA LEU A 11 -4.46 -10.68 6.79
C LEU A 11 -4.23 -10.01 5.43
N VAL A 12 -3.29 -10.54 4.63
CA VAL A 12 -2.97 -9.97 3.31
C VAL A 12 -4.16 -10.10 2.35
N GLY A 13 -4.85 -11.26 2.35
CA GLY A 13 -6.03 -11.46 1.52
C GLY A 13 -7.19 -10.53 1.92
N PHE A 14 -7.37 -10.29 3.21
CA PHE A 14 -8.40 -9.36 3.69
C PHE A 14 -8.09 -7.92 3.29
N SER A 15 -6.84 -7.47 3.49
CA SER A 15 -6.41 -6.13 3.10
C SER A 15 -6.60 -5.89 1.60
N SER A 16 -6.23 -6.84 0.73
CA SER A 16 -6.37 -6.66 -0.72
C SER A 16 -7.83 -6.53 -1.17
N ILE A 17 -8.74 -7.34 -0.61
CA ILE A 17 -10.17 -7.25 -0.89
C ILE A 17 -10.72 -5.89 -0.48
N TYR A 18 -10.36 -5.41 0.73
CA TYR A 18 -10.75 -4.09 1.21
C TYR A 18 -10.28 -2.97 0.27
N TYR A 19 -9.03 -3.04 -0.22
CA TYR A 19 -8.50 -2.08 -1.20
C TYR A 19 -9.30 -2.05 -2.50
N ILE A 20 -9.63 -3.22 -3.07
CA ILE A 20 -10.41 -3.31 -4.31
C ILE A 20 -11.76 -2.63 -4.14
N ILE A 21 -12.44 -2.85 -3.02
CA ILE A 21 -13.74 -2.23 -2.71
C ILE A 21 -13.61 -0.71 -2.62
N ILE A 22 -12.60 -0.20 -1.90
CA ILE A 22 -12.36 1.24 -1.76
C ILE A 22 -12.06 1.89 -3.13
N THR A 23 -11.25 1.26 -3.97
CA THR A 23 -10.95 1.76 -5.31
C THR A 23 -12.20 1.86 -6.17
N LEU A 24 -13.08 0.86 -6.14
CA LEU A 24 -14.36 0.90 -6.83
C LEU A 24 -15.21 2.07 -6.32
N LEU A 25 -15.30 2.27 -5.01
CA LEU A 25 -16.02 3.43 -4.44
C LEU A 25 -15.43 4.77 -4.87
N LYS A 26 -14.10 4.87 -5.01
CA LYS A 26 -13.46 6.08 -5.54
C LYS A 26 -13.81 6.34 -7.00
N ILE A 27 -13.96 5.31 -7.82
CA ILE A 27 -14.43 5.44 -9.20
C ILE A 27 -15.87 5.97 -9.24
N PHE A 28 -16.71 5.58 -8.28
CA PHE A 28 -18.10 6.03 -8.16
C PHE A 28 -18.30 7.29 -7.27
N ILE A 29 -17.22 7.96 -6.83
CA ILE A 29 -17.30 9.08 -5.87
C ILE A 29 -17.87 10.37 -6.46
N CYS A 30 -17.90 10.46 -7.79
CA CYS A 30 -18.48 11.57 -8.54
C CYS A 30 -19.84 11.16 -9.08
N THR A 31 -20.85 12.01 -8.86
CA THR A 31 -22.12 11.95 -9.57
C THR A 31 -22.22 13.16 -10.50
N PRO A 32 -22.14 12.97 -11.83
CA PRO A 32 -21.98 11.73 -12.59
C PRO A 32 -20.50 11.32 -12.80
N ILE A 33 -20.24 10.01 -12.95
CA ILE A 33 -18.91 9.40 -13.17
C ILE A 33 -18.10 10.07 -14.32
N PRO A 34 -18.70 10.48 -15.46
CA PRO A 34 -17.98 11.13 -16.56
C PRO A 34 -17.38 12.49 -16.19
N LYS A 35 -17.81 13.11 -15.08
CA LYS A 35 -17.30 14.41 -14.64
C LYS A 35 -15.81 14.37 -14.30
N ILE A 36 -15.26 13.21 -13.99
CA ILE A 36 -13.80 13.02 -13.79
C ILE A 36 -13.03 13.39 -15.07
N TRP A 37 -13.58 13.10 -16.25
CA TRP A 37 -12.89 13.28 -17.54
C TRP A 37 -13.37 14.52 -18.30
N VAL A 38 -14.59 15.00 -18.01
CA VAL A 38 -15.23 16.11 -18.73
C VAL A 38 -15.55 17.24 -17.76
N HIS A 39 -14.72 18.29 -17.78
CA HIS A 39 -14.79 19.41 -16.84
C HIS A 39 -16.09 20.22 -16.89
N ASN A 40 -16.86 20.11 -17.98
CA ASN A 40 -18.05 20.93 -18.25
C ASN A 40 -19.39 20.25 -17.89
N LEU A 41 -19.40 19.10 -17.19
CA LEU A 41 -20.65 18.48 -16.74
C LEU A 41 -21.10 19.01 -15.36
N PRO A 42 -22.39 19.39 -15.19
CA PRO A 42 -22.93 19.71 -13.88
C PRO A 42 -22.97 18.44 -13.01
N GLY A 43 -22.43 18.52 -11.80
CA GLY A 43 -22.39 17.41 -10.85
C GLY A 43 -21.63 17.79 -9.58
N LYS A 44 -21.71 16.97 -8.54
CA LYS A 44 -20.91 17.14 -7.32
C LYS A 44 -19.91 16.00 -7.22
N CYS A 45 -18.63 16.36 -7.16
CA CYS A 45 -17.55 15.45 -6.84
C CYS A 45 -17.06 15.76 -5.43
N LEU A 46 -16.73 14.73 -4.67
CA LEU A 46 -15.97 14.89 -3.45
C LEU A 46 -14.54 15.32 -3.81
N ASN A 47 -13.84 16.03 -2.91
CA ASN A 47 -12.53 16.62 -3.19
C ASN A 47 -11.49 15.55 -3.57
N SER A 48 -11.16 15.46 -4.87
CA SER A 48 -10.22 14.47 -5.41
C SER A 48 -8.83 14.52 -4.77
N ASN A 49 -8.39 15.71 -4.35
CA ASN A 49 -7.09 15.88 -3.68
C ASN A 49 -7.08 15.21 -2.29
N ALA A 50 -8.14 15.44 -1.50
CA ALA A 50 -8.26 14.79 -0.18
C ALA A 50 -8.29 13.26 -0.29
N ILE A 51 -8.97 12.75 -1.32
CA ILE A 51 -9.05 11.33 -1.62
C ILE A 51 -7.68 10.75 -2.01
N PHE A 52 -6.90 11.49 -2.80
CA PHE A 52 -5.55 11.08 -3.22
C PHE A 52 -4.59 11.02 -2.03
N ILE A 53 -4.56 12.07 -1.19
CA ILE A 53 -3.72 12.12 0.01
C ILE A 53 -4.06 10.96 0.95
N ALA A 54 -5.35 10.69 1.17
CA ALA A 54 -5.78 9.57 1.99
C ALA A 54 -5.29 8.22 1.43
N ASP A 55 -5.30 8.04 0.10
CA ASP A 55 -4.80 6.83 -0.56
C ASP A 55 -3.31 6.61 -0.29
N CYS A 56 -2.51 7.66 -0.50
CA CYS A 56 -1.06 7.61 -0.29
C CYS A 56 -0.70 7.27 1.16
N VAL A 57 -1.43 7.81 2.13
CA VAL A 57 -1.21 7.52 3.55
C VAL A 57 -1.53 6.06 3.86
N ILE A 58 -2.64 5.53 3.35
CA ILE A 58 -3.04 4.13 3.61
C ILE A 58 -2.03 3.16 2.98
N PHE A 59 -1.55 3.43 1.77
CA PHE A 59 -0.49 2.63 1.13
C PHE A 59 0.80 2.63 1.95
N LEU A 60 1.29 3.80 2.35
CA LEU A 60 2.47 3.91 3.21
C LEU A 60 2.32 3.08 4.49
N VAL A 61 1.20 3.23 5.20
CA VAL A 61 0.93 2.47 6.43
C VAL A 61 0.89 0.97 6.16
N THR A 62 0.26 0.55 5.06
CA THR A 62 0.15 -0.87 4.69
C THR A 62 1.53 -1.47 4.40
N ASP A 63 2.38 -0.76 3.66
CA ASP A 63 3.77 -1.15 3.42
C ASP A 63 4.54 -1.32 4.74
N PHE A 64 4.42 -0.37 5.67
CA PHE A 64 5.04 -0.48 7.00
C PHE A 64 4.53 -1.68 7.80
N VAL A 65 3.23 -1.97 7.76
CA VAL A 65 2.64 -3.11 8.48
C VAL A 65 3.16 -4.43 7.89
N ILE A 66 3.17 -4.58 6.56
CA ILE A 66 3.65 -5.78 5.89
C ILE A 66 5.15 -5.99 6.16
N LEU A 67 5.93 -4.91 6.11
CA LEU A 67 7.35 -4.93 6.42
C LEU A 67 7.62 -5.29 7.89
N SER A 68 6.76 -4.81 8.80
CA SER A 68 6.91 -5.10 10.22
C SER A 68 6.56 -6.54 10.55
N LEU A 69 5.74 -7.20 9.74
CA LEU A 69 5.20 -8.52 9.99
C LEU A 69 6.24 -9.66 10.16
N PRO A 70 7.35 -9.73 9.39
CA PRO A 70 8.42 -10.68 9.65
C PRO A 70 9.25 -10.35 10.90
N LEU A 71 9.30 -9.10 11.36
CA LEU A 71 10.15 -8.68 12.48
C LEU A 71 9.81 -9.34 13.83
N PRO A 72 8.54 -9.41 14.30
CA PRO A 72 8.20 -10.05 15.55
C PRO A 72 8.38 -11.57 15.49
N VAL A 73 8.28 -12.18 14.30
CA VAL A 73 8.56 -13.61 14.09
C VAL A 73 10.04 -13.90 14.26
N ILE A 74 10.88 -13.02 13.72
CA ILE A 74 12.35 -13.10 13.85
C ILE A 74 12.76 -12.87 15.30
N TRP A 75 12.02 -12.07 16.07
CA TRP A 75 12.28 -11.83 17.50
C TRP A 75 11.89 -12.99 18.41
N GLY A 76 10.87 -13.76 18.04
CA GLY A 76 10.43 -14.94 18.81
C GLY A 76 11.27 -16.20 18.56
N LEU A 77 12.16 -16.21 17.57
CA LEU A 77 13.07 -17.31 17.27
C LEU A 77 14.48 -16.85 17.63
N GLN A 78 15.22 -17.55 18.50
CA GLN A 78 16.58 -17.19 18.94
C GLN A 78 17.58 -17.13 17.77
N MET A 79 17.48 -16.11 16.92
CA MET A 79 18.35 -15.88 15.77
C MET A 79 19.23 -14.66 16.04
N PRO A 80 20.54 -14.72 15.72
CA PRO A 80 21.48 -13.65 16.01
C PRO A 80 21.09 -12.37 15.26
N VAL A 81 21.28 -11.23 15.94
CA VAL A 81 20.93 -9.86 15.50
C VAL A 81 21.36 -9.54 14.06
N ARG A 82 22.41 -10.21 13.57
CA ARG A 82 22.93 -10.15 12.20
C ARG A 82 21.88 -10.46 11.12
N HIS A 83 20.96 -11.41 11.33
CA HIS A 83 19.90 -11.71 10.36
C HIS A 83 18.78 -10.67 10.34
N LYS A 84 18.57 -10.00 11.47
CA LYS A 84 17.60 -8.90 11.60
C LYS A 84 18.09 -7.65 10.85
N ILE A 85 19.38 -7.36 10.95
CA ILE A 85 20.03 -6.25 10.24
C ILE A 85 20.00 -6.50 8.73
N ASN A 86 20.32 -7.72 8.27
CA ASN A 86 20.30 -8.05 6.85
C ASN A 86 18.93 -7.84 6.18
N SER A 87 17.82 -8.19 6.85
CA SER A 87 16.47 -7.95 6.29
C SER A 87 16.13 -6.47 6.20
N SER A 88 16.55 -5.67 7.19
CA SER A 88 16.34 -4.22 7.18
C SER A 88 17.20 -3.54 6.10
N PHE A 89 18.43 -4.00 5.94
CA PHE A 89 19.38 -3.48 4.95
C PHE A 89 18.98 -3.86 3.52
N ALA A 90 18.51 -5.09 3.30
CA ALA A 90 18.00 -5.53 1.99
C ALA A 90 16.82 -4.68 1.50
N LEU A 91 15.93 -4.26 2.42
CA LEU A 91 14.83 -3.37 2.07
C LEU A 91 15.33 -1.98 1.67
N VAL A 92 16.26 -1.40 2.44
CA VAL A 92 16.82 -0.07 2.17
C VAL A 92 17.60 -0.07 0.86
N ILE A 93 18.41 -1.11 0.60
CA ILE A 93 19.10 -1.27 -0.68
C ILE A 93 18.10 -1.40 -1.83
N GLY A 94 17.02 -2.19 -1.65
CA GLY A 94 15.97 -2.32 -2.65
C GLY A 94 15.29 -0.99 -3.01
N ALA A 95 15.04 -0.14 -2.02
CA ALA A 95 14.46 1.19 -2.22
C ALA A 95 15.44 2.18 -2.89
N MET A 96 16.75 2.06 -2.63
CA MET A 96 17.78 2.92 -3.24
C MET A 96 18.20 2.45 -4.65
N HIS A 97 18.15 1.15 -4.94
CA HIS A 97 18.49 0.60 -6.25
C HIS A 97 17.35 0.70 -7.26
N VAL A 98 16.28 1.39 -6.91
CA VAL A 98 15.24 1.82 -7.83
C VAL A 98 15.85 2.98 -8.64
N PRO A 99 16.34 2.78 -9.89
CA PRO A 99 16.93 3.87 -10.65
C PRO A 99 15.91 5.01 -10.81
N TYR A 100 16.39 6.24 -10.76
CA TYR A 100 15.58 7.45 -10.91
C TYR A 100 14.79 7.65 -12.24
N PRO A 101 14.96 6.91 -13.36
CA PRO A 101 14.36 7.35 -14.63
C PRO A 101 12.86 7.05 -14.81
N TYR A 102 12.17 6.38 -13.90
CA TYR A 102 10.71 6.13 -14.02
C TYR A 102 9.81 7.08 -13.21
N ILE A 103 10.37 8.00 -12.44
CA ILE A 103 9.58 9.09 -11.79
C ILE A 103 9.45 10.31 -12.72
N LEU A 104 10.33 10.48 -13.73
CA LEU A 104 10.36 11.67 -14.59
C LEU A 104 9.53 11.57 -15.89
N HIS A 105 8.81 10.47 -16.13
CA HIS A 105 7.92 10.35 -17.29
C HIS A 105 6.48 10.05 -16.84
N PRO A 106 5.74 11.05 -16.34
CA PRO A 106 4.30 10.97 -16.31
C PRO A 106 3.84 11.20 -17.76
N HIS A 107 3.47 10.13 -18.46
CA HIS A 107 2.72 10.29 -19.70
C HIS A 107 1.23 10.21 -19.40
#